data_AF-A0A0C9Z160-F1
#
_entry.id   AF-A0A0C9Z160-F1
#
_cell.length_a   1.000
_cell.length_b   1.000
_cell.length_c   1.000
_cell.angle_alpha   90.00
_cell.angle_beta   90.00
_cell.angle_gamma   90.00
#
_symmetry.space_group_name_H-M   'P 1'
#
loop_
_entity.id
_entity.type
_entity.pdbx_description
1 polymer ?
#
loop_
_entity_poly.entity_id
_entity_poly.type
_entity_poly.pdbx_seq_one_letter_code
_entity_poly.pdbx_strand_id
1 'polypeptide(L)'
;MPAHADARGDRPDSPPESRPHPLSRVPSYMPFAPRRAIESFENLVALANHQERLKGARKIIWRDRGEPAVELEDLWECLEHAGRGGMRAGTVAFMLRAGLNVILASLRLGRVPKEMRYALIRHAIFGKDSFRFAAMLGSFVALYKFTLNALPVLLPQPSEPPPSPFEDSEDESEPVTPDPVMLSSSQRRVRFSLSAHAQEVWVRKRTHRWHAALAGALAGSLAVMFEKRSRRIAIAQQLFVRGLQGSYNAFTSKNGFHIPHGEALLFCICCAQIVHALFCRPDTLARSYEIW
;
A
#
# COMPACT_ATOMS: atom_id res chain seq x y z
N MET A 1 -23.58 -86.63 48.59
CA MET A 1 -23.75 -86.79 50.06
C MET A 1 -23.52 -85.44 50.73
N PRO A 2 -24.32 -85.11 51.77
CA PRO A 2 -24.85 -83.77 52.09
C PRO A 2 -23.99 -83.05 53.14
N ALA A 3 -24.10 -81.75 53.42
CA ALA A 3 -25.13 -81.00 54.16
C ALA A 3 -24.56 -79.55 54.32
N HIS A 4 -25.24 -78.45 54.66
CA HIS A 4 -26.30 -78.21 55.63
C HIS A 4 -26.92 -76.83 55.31
N ALA A 5 -28.23 -76.71 55.54
CA ALA A 5 -28.96 -75.45 55.58
C ALA A 5 -28.61 -74.63 56.83
N ASP A 6 -28.78 -73.30 56.77
CA ASP A 6 -29.74 -72.65 57.69
C ASP A 6 -30.21 -71.28 57.21
N ALA A 7 -31.45 -70.95 57.59
CA ALA A 7 -32.22 -69.78 57.23
C ALA A 7 -32.36 -68.80 58.41
N ARG A 8 -33.05 -67.67 58.15
CA ARG A 8 -33.44 -66.52 59.04
C ARG A 8 -32.48 -65.34 58.89
N GLY A 9 -32.86 -64.14 58.49
CA GLY A 9 -34.14 -63.45 58.55
C GLY A 9 -34.06 -62.36 59.62
N ASP A 10 -33.90 -61.09 59.22
CA ASP A 10 -34.50 -59.95 59.92
C ASP A 10 -34.43 -58.64 59.10
N ARG A 11 -35.42 -57.77 59.36
CA ARG A 11 -35.87 -56.57 58.61
C ARG A 11 -35.00 -55.30 58.88
N PRO A 12 -35.25 -54.17 58.19
CA PRO A 12 -34.25 -53.11 57.99
C PRO A 12 -34.30 -52.02 59.07
N ASP A 13 -33.12 -51.55 59.48
CA ASP A 13 -32.96 -50.34 60.31
C ASP A 13 -32.50 -49.15 59.46
N SER A 14 -33.26 -48.05 59.57
CA SER A 14 -33.10 -46.75 58.91
C SER A 14 -31.78 -46.02 59.28
N PRO A 15 -31.25 -45.13 58.41
CA PRO A 15 -29.97 -44.46 58.63
C PRO A 15 -30.06 -43.33 59.66
N PRO A 16 -29.01 -43.05 60.45
CA PRO A 16 -29.00 -41.98 61.44
C PRO A 16 -28.84 -40.59 60.81
N GLU A 17 -29.65 -39.66 61.32
CA GLU A 17 -29.81 -38.25 60.92
C GLU A 17 -28.55 -37.41 61.19
N SER A 18 -28.00 -36.77 60.14
CA SER A 18 -26.79 -35.96 60.21
C SER A 18 -27.06 -34.55 60.77
N ARG A 19 -26.40 -34.18 61.88
CA ARG A 19 -26.45 -32.82 62.46
C ARG A 19 -25.81 -31.79 61.49
N PRO A 20 -26.40 -30.61 61.25
CA PRO A 20 -25.79 -29.60 60.39
C PRO A 20 -24.59 -28.91 61.07
N HIS A 21 -23.48 -28.81 60.35
CA HIS A 21 -22.30 -28.04 60.75
C HIS A 21 -22.58 -26.53 60.72
N PRO A 22 -22.09 -25.73 61.68
CA PRO A 22 -22.29 -24.28 61.66
C PRO A 22 -21.54 -23.63 60.48
N LEU A 23 -22.28 -22.93 59.63
CA LEU A 23 -21.77 -22.21 58.46
C LEU A 23 -20.83 -21.07 58.91
N SER A 24 -19.52 -21.22 58.69
CA SER A 24 -18.57 -20.12 58.82
C SER A 24 -18.81 -19.11 57.69
N ARG A 25 -19.35 -17.93 58.02
CA ARG A 25 -19.55 -16.84 57.07
C ARG A 25 -18.18 -16.30 56.60
N VAL A 26 -17.81 -16.60 55.36
CA VAL A 26 -16.64 -15.98 54.70
C VAL A 26 -16.93 -14.48 54.50
N PRO A 27 -16.06 -13.56 54.93
CA PRO A 27 -16.28 -12.13 54.72
C PRO A 27 -16.28 -11.80 53.22
N SER A 28 -17.30 -11.06 52.75
CA SER A 28 -17.55 -10.74 51.34
C SER A 28 -16.83 -9.48 50.82
N TYR A 29 -15.83 -8.96 51.53
CA TYR A 29 -15.09 -7.79 51.06
C TYR A 29 -13.96 -8.26 50.15
N MET A 30 -14.02 -7.88 48.87
CA MET A 30 -12.90 -8.04 47.95
C MET A 30 -11.70 -7.27 48.53
N PRO A 31 -10.57 -7.92 48.84
CA PRO A 31 -9.40 -7.20 49.30
C PRO A 31 -8.98 -6.19 48.22
N PHE A 32 -8.73 -4.94 48.63
CA PHE A 32 -8.22 -3.90 47.74
C PHE A 32 -7.04 -4.46 46.93
N ALA A 33 -7.13 -4.32 45.60
CA ALA A 33 -6.10 -4.85 44.71
C ALA A 33 -4.72 -4.34 45.15
N PRO A 34 -3.73 -5.22 45.35
CA PRO A 34 -2.40 -4.81 45.80
C PRO A 34 -1.81 -3.82 44.77
N ARG A 35 -1.07 -2.79 45.23
CA ARG A 35 -0.52 -1.71 44.36
C ARG A 35 0.17 -2.22 43.08
N ARG A 36 0.82 -3.39 43.15
CA ARG A 36 1.44 -4.07 42.00
C ARG A 36 0.47 -4.46 40.88
N ALA A 37 -0.78 -4.78 41.22
CA ALA A 37 -1.84 -5.07 40.26
C ALA A 37 -2.37 -3.79 39.58
N ILE A 38 -2.30 -2.64 40.26
CA ILE A 38 -2.64 -1.34 39.69
C ILE A 38 -1.52 -0.91 38.71
N GLU A 39 -0.25 -1.06 39.10
CA GLU A 39 0.91 -0.77 38.24
C GLU A 39 0.96 -1.66 36.99
N SER A 40 0.59 -2.95 37.10
CA SER A 40 0.53 -3.84 35.93
C SER A 40 -0.60 -3.47 34.98
N PHE A 41 -1.76 -3.03 35.50
CA PHE A 41 -2.86 -2.53 34.72
C PHE A 41 -2.49 -1.24 33.97
N GLU A 42 -1.83 -0.29 34.63
CA GLU A 42 -1.35 0.95 33.99
C GLU A 42 -0.37 0.66 32.84
N ASN A 43 0.52 -0.32 33.01
CA ASN A 43 1.45 -0.74 31.96
C ASN A 43 0.72 -1.41 30.77
N LEU A 44 -0.30 -2.23 31.03
CA LEU A 44 -1.17 -2.81 30.00
C LEU A 44 -1.93 -1.73 29.21
N VAL A 45 -2.48 -0.74 29.91
CA VAL A 45 -3.16 0.40 29.27
C VAL A 45 -2.17 1.22 28.43
N ALA A 46 -0.96 1.47 28.95
CA ALA A 46 0.10 2.16 28.20
C ALA A 46 0.51 1.39 26.95
N LEU A 47 0.63 0.06 27.04
CA LEU A 47 0.97 -0.81 25.91
C LEU A 47 -0.15 -0.87 24.87
N ALA A 48 -1.41 -0.96 25.30
CA ALA A 48 -2.57 -0.91 24.42
C ALA A 48 -2.64 0.42 23.65
N ASN A 49 -2.49 1.55 24.37
CA ASN A 49 -2.41 2.88 23.76
C ASN A 49 -1.21 3.01 22.79
N HIS A 50 -0.08 2.41 23.13
CA HIS A 50 1.09 2.39 22.24
C HIS A 50 0.82 1.60 20.96
N GLN A 51 0.21 0.42 21.07
CA GLN A 51 -0.18 -0.40 19.91
C GLN A 51 -1.21 0.33 19.03
N GLU A 52 -2.16 1.03 19.62
CA GLU A 52 -3.16 1.81 18.88
C GLU A 52 -2.53 2.98 18.14
N ARG A 53 -1.58 3.70 18.78
CA ARG A 53 -0.78 4.74 18.10
C ARG A 53 0.06 4.17 16.96
N LEU A 54 0.64 2.99 17.12
CA LEU A 54 1.39 2.33 16.05
C LEU A 54 0.48 1.93 14.89
N LYS A 55 -0.74 1.45 15.17
CA LYS A 55 -1.75 1.17 14.13
C LYS A 55 -2.16 2.45 13.40
N GLY A 56 -2.43 3.54 14.13
CA GLY A 56 -2.73 4.85 13.55
C GLY A 56 -1.58 5.40 12.71
N ALA A 57 -0.34 5.32 13.20
CA ALA A 57 0.86 5.73 12.49
C ALA A 57 1.10 4.88 11.23
N ARG A 58 0.88 3.57 11.31
CA ARG A 58 0.94 2.68 10.15
C ARG A 58 -0.09 3.08 9.11
N LYS A 59 -1.31 3.42 9.51
CA LYS A 59 -2.38 3.87 8.61
C LYS A 59 -2.06 5.19 7.91
N ILE A 60 -1.29 6.07 8.54
CA ILE A 60 -0.80 7.32 7.92
C ILE A 60 0.18 7.04 6.78
N ILE A 61 1.05 6.03 6.93
CA ILE A 61 2.08 5.67 5.94
C ILE A 61 1.52 4.73 4.88
N TRP A 62 0.70 3.77 5.30
CA TRP A 62 0.18 2.68 4.49
C TRP A 62 -1.33 2.59 4.61
N ARG A 63 -2.01 2.57 3.46
CA ARG A 63 -3.44 2.25 3.40
C ARG A 63 -3.66 0.78 3.74
N ASP A 64 -4.68 0.49 4.54
CA ASP A 64 -5.04 -0.89 4.83
C ASP A 64 -5.58 -1.59 3.57
N ARG A 65 -5.20 -2.86 3.38
CA ARG A 65 -5.64 -3.63 2.21
C ARG A 65 -7.16 -3.80 2.26
N GLY A 66 -7.85 -3.35 1.22
CA GLY A 66 -9.31 -3.47 1.08
C GLY A 66 -10.10 -2.23 1.47
N GLU A 67 -9.48 -1.15 1.97
CA GLU A 67 -10.18 0.14 2.09
C GLU A 67 -10.56 0.65 0.69
N PRO A 68 -11.78 1.18 0.47
CA PRO A 68 -12.14 1.76 -0.81
C PRO A 68 -11.19 2.92 -1.15
N ALA A 69 -10.87 3.09 -2.43
CA ALA A 69 -10.12 4.28 -2.87
C ALA A 69 -11.00 5.51 -2.64
N VAL A 70 -10.38 6.65 -2.31
CA VAL A 70 -11.13 7.92 -2.21
C VAL A 70 -11.78 8.20 -3.55
N GLU A 71 -13.10 8.21 -3.58
CA GLU A 71 -13.88 8.60 -4.74
C GLU A 71 -13.89 10.13 -4.78
N LEU A 72 -13.51 10.69 -5.93
CA LEU A 72 -13.43 12.12 -6.16
C LEU A 72 -14.42 12.42 -7.26
N GLU A 73 -15.46 13.18 -6.96
CA GLU A 73 -16.53 13.51 -7.90
C GLU A 73 -16.24 14.83 -8.60
N ASP A 74 -15.62 15.78 -7.88
CA ASP A 74 -15.34 17.12 -8.37
C ASP A 74 -13.89 17.33 -8.80
N LEU A 75 -13.71 18.16 -9.83
CA LEU A 75 -12.38 18.63 -10.27
C LEU A 75 -11.64 19.40 -9.16
N TRP A 76 -12.38 20.10 -8.30
CA TRP A 76 -11.80 20.84 -7.18
C TRP A 76 -11.25 19.90 -6.11
N GLU A 77 -12.00 18.85 -5.75
CA GLU A 77 -11.52 17.82 -4.84
C GLU A 77 -10.31 17.08 -5.42
N CYS A 78 -10.33 16.80 -6.74
CA CYS A 78 -9.17 16.25 -7.45
C CYS A 78 -7.95 17.16 -7.32
N LEU A 79 -8.12 18.47 -7.48
CA LEU A 79 -7.05 19.45 -7.36
C LEU A 79 -6.52 19.52 -5.92
N GLU A 80 -7.39 19.53 -4.93
CA GLU A 80 -7.00 19.59 -3.52
C GLU A 80 -6.26 18.31 -3.09
N HIS A 81 -6.74 17.15 -3.53
CA HIS A 81 -6.10 15.85 -3.34
C HIS A 81 -4.72 15.79 -4.01
N ALA A 82 -4.64 16.25 -5.25
CA ALA A 82 -3.41 16.35 -6.01
C ALA A 82 -2.40 17.31 -5.35
N GLY A 83 -2.86 18.48 -4.91
CA GLY A 83 -2.06 19.50 -4.23
C GLY A 83 -1.46 18.99 -2.92
N ARG A 84 -2.27 18.35 -2.06
CA ARG A 84 -1.78 17.70 -0.83
C ARG A 84 -0.75 16.61 -1.12
N GLY A 85 -0.98 15.82 -2.16
CA GLY A 85 -0.04 14.80 -2.63
C GLY A 85 1.29 15.40 -3.10
N GLY A 86 1.21 16.44 -3.93
CA GLY A 86 2.36 17.18 -4.46
C GLY A 86 3.20 17.84 -3.38
N MET A 87 2.56 18.48 -2.39
CA MET A 87 3.28 19.09 -1.26
C MET A 87 4.04 18.05 -0.45
N ARG A 88 3.44 16.90 -0.13
CA ARG A 88 4.12 15.81 0.59
C ARG A 88 5.32 15.29 -0.19
N ALA A 89 5.15 15.02 -1.48
CA ALA A 89 6.21 14.54 -2.36
C ALA A 89 7.35 15.57 -2.51
N GLY A 90 7.01 16.85 -2.69
CA GLY A 90 7.96 17.94 -2.78
C GLY A 90 8.79 18.11 -1.51
N THR A 91 8.16 18.02 -0.33
CA THR A 91 8.86 18.05 0.96
C THR A 91 9.84 16.89 1.10
N VAL A 92 9.42 15.66 0.79
CA VAL A 92 10.31 14.48 0.84
C VAL A 92 11.48 14.65 -0.13
N ALA A 93 11.22 15.10 -1.36
CA ALA A 93 12.24 15.34 -2.37
C ALA A 93 13.25 16.42 -1.93
N PHE A 94 12.77 17.51 -1.33
CA PHE A 94 13.61 18.55 -0.75
C PHE A 94 14.50 17.98 0.34
N MET A 95 13.93 17.27 1.32
CA MET A 95 14.67 16.73 2.46
C MET A 95 15.72 15.72 2.03
N LEU A 96 15.40 14.85 1.07
CA LEU A 96 16.35 13.90 0.51
C LEU A 96 17.54 14.62 -0.15
N ARG A 97 17.26 15.62 -0.99
CA ARG A 97 18.32 16.32 -1.73
C ARG A 97 19.16 17.25 -0.84
N ALA A 98 18.52 17.97 0.07
CA ALA A 98 19.21 18.78 1.07
C ALA A 98 20.06 17.89 2.00
N GLY A 99 19.53 16.74 2.45
CA GLY A 99 20.25 15.78 3.27
C GLY A 99 21.51 15.25 2.60
N LEU A 100 21.42 14.83 1.33
CA LEU A 100 22.58 14.42 0.54
C LEU A 100 23.61 15.55 0.39
N ASN A 101 23.16 16.78 0.11
CA ASN A 101 24.07 17.92 0.01
C ASN A 101 24.78 18.21 1.33
N VAL A 102 24.09 18.09 2.47
CA VAL A 102 24.68 18.28 3.80
C VAL A 102 25.71 17.19 4.09
N ILE A 103 25.42 15.92 3.79
CA ILE A 103 26.39 14.82 3.93
C ILE A 103 27.64 15.12 3.10
N LEU A 104 27.48 15.52 1.83
CA LEU A 104 28.61 15.87 0.97
C LEU A 104 29.38 17.10 1.47
N ALA A 105 28.69 18.10 2.03
CA ALA A 105 29.32 19.26 2.64
C ALA A 105 30.14 18.87 3.89
N SER A 106 29.60 17.98 4.73
CA SER A 106 30.28 17.47 5.92
C SER A 106 31.56 16.71 5.56
N LEU A 107 31.54 15.88 4.52
CA LEU A 107 32.74 15.17 4.02
C LEU A 107 33.82 16.12 3.49
N ARG A 108 33.45 17.34 3.06
CA ARG A 108 34.37 18.36 2.55
C ARG A 108 34.81 19.36 3.62
N LEU A 109 34.19 19.36 4.80
CA LEU A 109 34.36 20.40 5.82
C LEU A 109 35.81 20.53 6.32
N GLY A 110 36.55 19.43 6.36
CA GLY A 110 37.97 19.40 6.76
C GLY A 110 38.91 20.07 5.76
N ARG A 111 38.52 20.19 4.48
CA ARG A 111 39.33 20.81 3.42
C ARG A 111 39.02 22.28 3.18
N VAL A 112 38.04 22.85 3.91
CA VAL A 112 37.53 24.21 3.66
C VAL A 112 37.90 25.15 4.81
N PRO A 113 38.37 26.39 4.53
CA PRO A 113 38.64 27.42 5.53
C PRO A 113 37.44 27.67 6.45
N LYS A 114 37.70 27.93 7.74
CA LYS A 114 36.65 28.04 8.78
C LYS A 114 35.56 29.08 8.43
N GLU A 115 35.95 30.18 7.80
CA GLU A 115 35.07 31.29 7.40
C GLU A 115 34.00 30.88 6.37
N MET A 116 34.33 29.94 5.47
CA MET A 116 33.43 29.50 4.41
C MET A 116 32.54 28.33 4.82
N ARG A 117 32.78 27.71 5.98
CA ARG A 117 32.05 26.50 6.43
C ARG A 117 30.56 26.77 6.62
N TYR A 118 30.21 27.90 7.22
CA TYR A 118 28.80 28.27 7.42
C TYR A 118 28.09 28.52 6.08
N ALA A 119 28.74 29.24 5.16
CA ALA A 119 28.21 29.48 3.82
C ALA A 119 28.01 28.17 3.04
N LEU A 120 28.94 27.22 3.16
CA LEU A 120 28.86 25.89 2.55
C LEU A 120 27.66 25.09 3.08
N ILE A 121 27.47 25.06 4.41
CA ILE A 121 26.35 24.35 5.04
C ILE A 121 25.01 25.01 4.67
N ARG A 122 24.93 26.34 4.73
CA ARG A 122 23.73 27.09 4.32
C ARG A 122 23.38 26.81 2.87
N HIS A 123 24.37 26.81 1.96
CA HIS A 123 24.15 26.51 0.55
C HIS A 123 23.78 25.03 0.32
N ALA A 124 24.28 24.11 1.14
CA ALA A 124 23.89 22.71 1.07
C ALA A 124 22.41 22.50 1.43
N ILE A 125 21.93 23.18 2.48
CA ILE A 125 20.54 23.08 2.95
C ILE A 125 19.59 23.84 2.01
N PHE A 126 19.88 25.11 1.73
CA PHE A 126 19.01 26.02 0.98
C PHE A 126 19.46 26.25 -0.47
N GLY A 127 20.16 25.27 -1.04
CA GLY A 127 20.64 25.33 -2.42
C GLY A 127 19.48 25.41 -3.41
N LYS A 128 19.62 26.24 -4.45
CA LYS A 128 18.64 26.36 -5.54
C LYS A 128 18.31 25.00 -6.17
N ASP A 129 19.30 24.11 -6.26
CA ASP A 129 19.12 22.76 -6.80
C ASP A 129 18.20 21.87 -5.94
N SER A 130 18.09 22.10 -4.63
CA SER A 130 17.14 21.39 -3.75
C SER A 130 15.71 21.83 -4.03
N PHE A 131 15.48 23.15 -4.15
CA PHE A 131 14.17 23.70 -4.50
C PHE A 131 13.70 23.30 -5.90
N ARG A 132 14.59 23.28 -6.89
CA ARG A 132 14.26 22.86 -8.26
C ARG A 132 13.83 21.40 -8.32
N PHE A 133 14.54 20.54 -7.60
CA PHE A 133 14.19 19.13 -7.50
C PHE A 133 12.88 18.91 -6.74
N ALA A 134 12.66 19.64 -5.64
CA ALA A 134 11.41 19.62 -4.91
C ALA A 134 10.22 20.07 -5.77
N ALA A 135 10.39 21.14 -6.56
CA ALA A 135 9.41 21.62 -7.51
C ALA A 135 9.14 20.59 -8.62
N MET A 136 10.20 19.97 -9.17
CA MET A 136 10.07 18.91 -10.18
C MET A 136 9.25 17.73 -9.64
N LEU A 137 9.61 17.17 -8.49
CA LEU A 137 8.91 16.00 -7.92
C LEU A 137 7.50 16.36 -7.42
N GLY A 138 7.33 17.50 -6.76
CA GLY A 138 6.05 17.97 -6.26
C GLY A 138 5.06 18.24 -7.38
N SER A 139 5.49 18.95 -8.45
CA SER A 139 4.65 19.20 -9.62
C SER A 139 4.33 17.92 -10.40
N PHE A 140 5.28 16.99 -10.51
CA PHE A 140 5.03 15.67 -11.11
C PHE A 140 3.89 14.94 -10.39
N VAL A 141 3.97 14.82 -9.06
CA VAL A 141 2.94 14.10 -8.29
C VAL A 141 1.60 14.82 -8.33
N ALA A 142 1.59 16.15 -8.25
CA ALA A 142 0.36 16.94 -8.36
C ALA A 142 -0.29 16.76 -9.73
N LEU A 143 0.45 16.98 -10.83
CA LEU A 143 -0.08 16.84 -12.19
C LEU A 143 -0.50 15.40 -12.48
N TYR A 144 0.29 14.41 -12.09
CA TYR A 144 -0.05 13.00 -12.29
C TYR A 144 -1.35 12.65 -11.57
N LYS A 145 -1.48 13.00 -10.30
CA LYS A 145 -2.71 12.76 -9.53
C LYS A 145 -3.89 13.53 -10.08
N PHE A 146 -3.70 14.79 -10.47
CA PHE A 146 -4.77 15.60 -11.02
C PHE A 146 -5.26 15.00 -12.34
N THR A 147 -4.38 14.76 -13.31
CA THR A 147 -4.77 14.17 -14.61
C THR A 147 -5.37 12.77 -14.45
N LEU A 148 -4.83 11.94 -13.56
CA LEU A 148 -5.34 10.59 -13.36
C LEU A 148 -6.77 10.56 -12.79
N ASN A 149 -7.12 11.50 -11.89
CA ASN A 149 -8.45 11.57 -11.29
C ASN A 149 -9.42 12.46 -12.06
N ALA A 150 -8.95 13.51 -12.73
CA ALA A 150 -9.78 14.41 -13.54
C ALA A 150 -10.23 13.75 -14.86
N LEU A 151 -9.41 12.88 -15.46
CA LEU A 151 -9.71 12.29 -16.77
C LEU A 151 -10.97 11.39 -16.76
N PRO A 152 -11.20 10.55 -15.74
CA PRO A 152 -12.49 9.84 -15.56
C PRO A 152 -13.70 10.75 -15.33
N VAL A 153 -13.52 11.91 -14.68
CA VAL A 153 -14.59 12.90 -14.45
C VAL A 153 -14.96 13.63 -15.74
N LEU A 154 -13.95 13.96 -16.57
CA LEU A 154 -14.13 14.65 -17.85
C LEU A 154 -14.66 13.73 -18.96
N LEU A 155 -14.29 12.45 -18.93
CA LEU A 155 -14.71 11.44 -19.90
C LEU A 155 -15.40 10.29 -19.15
N PRO A 156 -16.66 10.48 -18.73
CA PRO A 156 -17.41 9.43 -18.06
C PRO A 156 -17.54 8.24 -19.01
N GLN A 157 -16.97 7.11 -18.60
CA GLN A 157 -17.15 5.86 -19.34
C GLN A 157 -18.53 5.30 -19.01
N PRO A 158 -19.25 4.70 -19.98
CA PRO A 158 -20.48 3.97 -19.69
C PRO A 158 -20.15 2.86 -18.70
N SER A 159 -20.55 3.03 -17.44
CA SER A 159 -20.52 1.94 -16.47
C SER A 159 -21.62 0.97 -16.87
N GLU A 160 -21.27 -0.26 -17.23
CA GLU A 160 -22.23 -1.36 -17.08
C GLU A 160 -22.75 -1.29 -15.64
N PRO A 161 -24.07 -1.23 -15.42
CA PRO A 161 -24.60 -1.24 -14.07
C PRO A 161 -24.09 -2.50 -13.36
N PRO A 162 -23.74 -2.41 -12.06
CA PRO A 162 -23.44 -3.61 -11.31
C PRO A 162 -24.64 -4.57 -11.45
N PRO A 163 -24.44 -5.86 -11.70
CA PRO A 163 -25.55 -6.80 -11.59
C PRO A 163 -26.13 -6.62 -10.20
N SER A 164 -27.39 -6.19 -10.12
CA SER A 164 -28.02 -6.01 -8.83
C SER A 164 -28.06 -7.40 -8.17
N PRO A 165 -27.83 -7.52 -6.86
CA PRO A 165 -27.93 -8.81 -6.16
C PRO A 165 -29.34 -9.43 -6.19
N PHE A 166 -30.31 -8.78 -6.86
CA PHE A 166 -31.74 -9.02 -6.76
C PHE A 166 -32.46 -9.17 -8.12
N GLU A 167 -31.80 -9.05 -9.27
CA GLU A 167 -32.45 -9.11 -10.59
C GLU A 167 -32.51 -10.50 -11.25
N ASP A 168 -32.21 -11.59 -10.52
CA ASP A 168 -32.35 -12.97 -11.05
C ASP A 168 -33.59 -13.70 -10.48
N SER A 169 -34.62 -13.00 -9.99
CA SER A 169 -35.79 -13.66 -9.37
C SER A 169 -37.16 -13.21 -9.89
N GLU A 170 -37.24 -12.73 -11.12
CA GLU A 170 -38.54 -12.45 -11.74
C GLU A 170 -38.56 -12.97 -13.19
N ASP A 171 -38.73 -14.28 -13.36
CA ASP A 171 -39.52 -14.81 -14.47
C ASP A 171 -39.99 -16.26 -14.24
N GLU A 172 -41.28 -16.46 -14.51
CA GLU A 172 -42.03 -17.70 -14.75
C GLU A 172 -42.48 -18.60 -13.58
N SER A 173 -43.73 -18.32 -13.19
CA SER A 173 -44.82 -19.16 -12.68
C SER A 173 -44.83 -20.64 -13.11
N GLU A 174 -45.16 -21.55 -12.17
CA GLU A 174 -46.28 -22.52 -12.23
C GLU A 174 -46.27 -23.45 -10.97
N PRO A 175 -47.42 -23.90 -10.43
CA PRO A 175 -47.49 -24.63 -9.17
C PRO A 175 -47.70 -26.15 -9.37
N VAL A 176 -46.71 -26.98 -9.02
CA VAL A 176 -46.92 -28.44 -8.88
C VAL A 176 -46.11 -29.00 -7.71
N THR A 177 -46.80 -29.57 -6.73
CA THR A 177 -46.31 -30.37 -5.59
C THR A 177 -46.00 -31.83 -6.01
N PRO A 178 -45.40 -32.70 -5.16
CA PRO A 178 -44.06 -32.66 -4.58
C PRO A 178 -43.31 -34.01 -4.80
N ASP A 179 -42.07 -34.01 -5.28
CA ASP A 179 -41.24 -35.23 -5.26
C ASP A 179 -40.10 -35.13 -4.23
N PRO A 180 -39.84 -36.18 -3.43
CA PRO A 180 -38.76 -36.21 -2.47
C PRO A 180 -37.48 -36.72 -3.13
N VAL A 181 -36.34 -36.20 -2.65
CA VAL A 181 -34.97 -36.68 -2.90
C VAL A 181 -34.31 -36.16 -4.18
N MET A 182 -33.64 -35.02 -4.05
CA MET A 182 -32.30 -34.85 -4.62
C MET A 182 -31.52 -33.84 -3.77
N LEU A 183 -30.28 -34.18 -3.42
CA LEU A 183 -29.38 -33.31 -2.68
C LEU A 183 -29.22 -31.99 -3.44
N SER A 184 -29.91 -30.95 -2.97
CA SER A 184 -29.46 -29.58 -3.23
C SER A 184 -28.12 -29.46 -2.53
N SER A 185 -27.05 -29.56 -3.31
CA SER A 185 -25.78 -28.96 -2.92
C SER A 185 -26.11 -27.51 -2.60
N SER A 186 -26.29 -27.22 -1.31
CA SER A 186 -26.38 -25.87 -0.82
C SER A 186 -25.10 -25.21 -1.31
N GLN A 187 -25.22 -24.48 -2.43
CA GLN A 187 -24.14 -23.66 -2.96
C GLN A 187 -23.79 -22.77 -1.81
N ARG A 188 -22.67 -23.13 -1.16
CA ARG A 188 -22.12 -22.41 -0.04
C ARG A 188 -21.76 -21.04 -0.60
N ARG A 189 -22.70 -20.09 -0.56
CA ARG A 189 -22.50 -18.72 -1.05
C ARG A 189 -21.31 -18.20 -0.27
N VAL A 190 -20.16 -18.14 -0.94
CA VAL A 190 -18.97 -17.52 -0.40
C VAL A 190 -19.32 -16.05 -0.28
N ARG A 191 -19.71 -15.63 0.92
CA ARG A 191 -19.82 -14.21 1.26
C ARG A 191 -18.41 -13.65 1.14
N PHE A 192 -18.09 -13.08 -0.02
CA PHE A 192 -16.89 -12.27 -0.17
C PHE A 192 -16.94 -11.20 0.92
N SER A 193 -15.86 -11.09 1.69
CA SER A 193 -15.77 -10.05 2.72
C SER A 193 -16.04 -8.69 2.07
N LEU A 194 -16.59 -7.72 2.82
CA LEU A 194 -16.78 -6.35 2.32
C LEU A 194 -15.49 -5.77 1.70
N SER A 195 -14.33 -6.18 2.22
CA SER A 195 -13.02 -5.88 1.65
C SER A 195 -12.73 -6.56 0.31
N ALA A 196 -13.20 -7.80 0.08
CA ALA A 196 -13.07 -8.51 -1.19
C ALA A 196 -13.97 -7.91 -2.28
N HIS A 197 -15.20 -7.51 -1.94
CA HIS A 197 -16.04 -6.75 -2.88
C HIS A 197 -15.48 -5.35 -3.17
N ALA A 198 -14.92 -4.64 -2.18
CA ALA A 198 -14.21 -3.38 -2.43
C ALA A 198 -12.98 -3.57 -3.35
N GLN A 199 -12.29 -4.71 -3.24
CA GLN A 199 -11.22 -5.08 -4.18
C GLN A 199 -11.75 -5.37 -5.58
N GLU A 200 -12.89 -6.06 -5.73
CA GLU A 200 -13.52 -6.30 -7.04
C GLU A 200 -13.97 -5.00 -7.69
N VAL A 201 -14.66 -4.11 -6.96
CA VAL A 201 -15.07 -2.79 -7.48
C VAL A 201 -13.86 -1.94 -7.87
N TRP A 202 -12.76 -2.01 -7.12
CA TRP A 202 -11.52 -1.30 -7.45
C TRP A 202 -10.79 -1.89 -8.66
N VAL A 203 -10.73 -3.23 -8.77
CA VAL A 203 -10.17 -3.94 -9.94
C VAL A 203 -11.03 -3.71 -11.18
N ARG A 204 -12.34 -3.48 -11.03
CA ARG A 204 -13.30 -3.22 -12.11
C ARG A 204 -13.39 -1.74 -12.50
N LYS A 205 -13.17 -0.78 -11.57
CA LYS A 205 -12.77 0.63 -11.86
C LYS A 205 -11.33 0.69 -12.38
N ARG A 206 -11.01 -0.20 -13.32
CA ARG A 206 -9.76 -0.23 -14.05
C ARG A 206 -9.72 1.01 -14.94
N THR A 207 -9.22 2.12 -14.39
CA THR A 207 -8.76 3.23 -15.22
C THR A 207 -7.88 2.61 -16.30
N HIS A 208 -8.29 2.76 -17.56
CA HIS A 208 -7.61 2.10 -18.68
C HIS A 208 -6.12 2.41 -18.53
N ARG A 209 -5.24 1.40 -18.54
CA ARG A 209 -3.79 1.55 -18.24
C ARG A 209 -3.13 2.69 -19.03
N TRP A 210 -3.72 3.03 -20.18
CA TRP A 210 -3.36 4.14 -21.04
C TRP A 210 -3.55 5.53 -20.39
N HIS A 211 -4.55 5.72 -19.54
CA HIS A 211 -4.77 6.96 -18.75
C HIS A 211 -3.60 7.22 -17.82
N ALA A 212 -3.10 6.19 -17.13
CA ALA A 212 -1.92 6.30 -16.27
C ALA A 212 -0.65 6.61 -17.08
N ALA A 213 -0.51 6.01 -18.27
CA ALA A 213 0.59 6.30 -19.18
C ALA A 213 0.54 7.75 -19.68
N LEU A 214 -0.64 8.23 -20.11
CA LEU A 214 -0.87 9.59 -20.58
C LEU A 214 -0.64 10.61 -19.46
N ALA A 215 -1.20 10.38 -18.28
CA ALA A 215 -0.99 11.22 -17.10
C ALA A 215 0.50 11.28 -16.72
N GLY A 216 1.19 10.15 -16.77
CA GLY A 216 2.64 10.09 -16.51
C GLY A 216 3.46 10.86 -17.54
N ALA A 217 3.13 10.74 -18.83
CA ALA A 217 3.81 11.46 -19.90
C ALA A 217 3.60 12.98 -19.80
N LEU A 218 2.35 13.42 -19.61
CA LEU A 218 2.01 14.84 -19.43
C LEU A 218 2.69 15.41 -18.18
N ALA A 219 2.50 14.76 -17.02
CA ALA A 219 3.10 15.19 -15.77
C ALA A 219 4.63 15.20 -15.84
N GLY A 220 5.24 14.16 -16.41
CA GLY A 220 6.69 14.05 -16.55
C GLY A 220 7.27 15.14 -17.46
N SER A 221 6.63 15.42 -18.59
CA SER A 221 7.09 16.45 -19.54
C SER A 221 7.09 17.85 -18.94
N LEU A 222 6.02 18.22 -18.22
CA LEU A 222 5.93 19.51 -17.52
C LEU A 222 6.86 19.56 -16.30
N ALA A 223 6.92 18.50 -15.50
CA ALA A 223 7.73 18.47 -14.28
C ALA A 223 9.22 18.64 -14.56
N VAL A 224 9.74 18.02 -15.63
CA VAL A 224 11.16 18.13 -16.02
C VAL A 224 11.55 19.58 -16.36
N MET A 225 10.59 20.45 -16.74
CA MET A 225 10.88 21.85 -17.03
C MET A 225 11.41 22.64 -15.82
N PHE A 226 11.06 22.24 -14.60
CA PHE A 226 11.61 22.86 -13.38
C PHE A 226 13.12 22.62 -13.22
N GLU A 227 13.66 21.61 -13.88
CA GLU A 227 15.06 21.25 -13.79
C GLU A 227 15.97 21.99 -14.79
N LYS A 228 17.28 22.05 -14.55
CA LYS A 228 18.25 22.71 -15.44
C LYS A 228 18.28 22.06 -16.83
N ARG A 229 18.35 22.85 -17.90
CA ARG A 229 18.33 22.36 -19.31
C ARG A 229 19.35 21.24 -19.57
N SER A 230 20.56 21.35 -19.00
CA SER A 230 21.60 20.33 -19.10
C SER A 230 21.25 18.99 -18.44
N ARG A 231 20.43 19.00 -17.38
CA ARG A 231 20.02 17.80 -16.63
C ARG A 231 18.71 17.19 -17.13
N ARG A 232 17.88 17.96 -17.87
CA ARG A 232 16.57 17.51 -18.35
C ARG A 232 16.66 16.24 -19.19
N ILE A 233 17.57 16.21 -20.16
CA ILE A 233 17.74 15.07 -21.08
C ILE A 233 18.17 13.83 -20.30
N ALA A 234 19.17 13.96 -19.43
CA ALA A 234 19.64 12.84 -18.62
C ALA A 234 18.55 12.27 -17.71
N ILE A 235 17.75 13.13 -17.06
CA ILE A 235 16.63 12.70 -16.21
C ILE A 235 15.54 12.02 -17.05
N ALA A 236 15.18 12.61 -18.20
CA ALA A 236 14.18 12.04 -19.09
C ALA A 236 14.60 10.65 -19.59
N GLN A 237 15.85 10.50 -20.01
CA GLN A 237 16.41 9.21 -20.41
C GLN A 237 16.37 8.18 -19.27
N GLN A 238 16.80 8.56 -18.06
CA GLN A 238 16.79 7.66 -16.90
C GLN A 238 15.37 7.23 -16.49
N LEU A 239 14.40 8.13 -16.59
CA LEU A 239 12.99 7.82 -16.31
C LEU A 239 12.39 6.96 -17.42
N PHE A 240 12.71 7.25 -18.68
CA PHE A 240 12.24 6.48 -19.83
C PHE A 240 12.73 5.02 -19.77
N VAL A 241 14.03 4.82 -19.55
CA VAL A 241 14.63 3.47 -19.44
C VAL A 241 14.00 2.70 -18.29
N ARG A 242 13.85 3.32 -17.11
CA ARG A 242 13.18 2.68 -15.97
C ARG A 242 11.71 2.37 -16.24
N GLY A 243 11.01 3.26 -16.95
CA GLY A 243 9.63 3.05 -17.38
C GLY A 243 9.49 1.89 -18.35
N LEU A 244 10.42 1.75 -19.29
CA LEU A 244 10.46 0.64 -20.25
C LEU A 244 10.75 -0.69 -19.52
N GLN A 245 11.73 -0.71 -18.62
CA GLN A 245 12.06 -1.87 -17.81
C GLN A 245 10.87 -2.32 -16.94
N GLY A 246 10.18 -1.37 -16.30
CA GLY A 246 8.96 -1.65 -15.54
C GLY A 246 7.83 -2.20 -16.41
N SER A 247 7.68 -1.66 -17.63
CA SER A 247 6.67 -2.11 -18.59
C SER A 247 6.96 -3.53 -19.10
N TYR A 248 8.22 -3.83 -19.43
CA TYR A 248 8.67 -5.17 -19.82
C TYR A 248 8.44 -6.18 -18.69
N ASN A 249 8.84 -5.85 -17.46
CA ASN A 249 8.62 -6.74 -16.31
C ASN A 249 7.12 -7.01 -16.08
N ALA A 250 6.28 -5.97 -16.19
CA ALA A 250 4.83 -6.11 -16.07
C ALA A 250 4.19 -6.92 -17.21
N PHE A 251 4.78 -6.91 -18.40
CA PHE A 251 4.32 -7.69 -19.56
C PHE A 251 4.74 -9.16 -19.42
N THR A 252 6.02 -9.42 -19.15
CA THR A 252 6.56 -10.77 -18.95
C THR A 252 5.88 -11.49 -17.79
N SER A 253 5.60 -10.80 -16.66
CA SER A 253 4.86 -11.40 -15.53
C SER A 253 3.44 -11.87 -15.89
N LYS A 254 2.84 -11.36 -16.97
CA LYS A 254 1.49 -11.75 -17.41
C LYS A 254 1.49 -12.77 -18.53
N ASN A 255 2.43 -12.64 -19.47
CA ASN A 255 2.50 -13.46 -20.67
C ASN A 255 3.49 -14.63 -20.55
N GLY A 256 4.26 -14.73 -19.45
CA GLY A 256 5.26 -15.78 -19.24
C GLY A 256 6.47 -15.69 -20.19
N PHE A 257 6.57 -14.65 -21.01
CA PHE A 257 7.61 -14.51 -22.02
C PHE A 257 8.87 -13.88 -21.41
N HIS A 258 9.89 -14.69 -21.12
CA HIS A 258 11.18 -14.24 -20.59
C HIS A 258 12.30 -14.58 -21.56
N ILE A 259 13.00 -13.57 -22.08
CA ILE A 259 14.19 -13.76 -22.92
C ILE A 259 15.40 -13.95 -21.98
N PRO A 260 16.06 -15.11 -21.99
CA PRO A 260 17.28 -15.31 -21.22
C PRO A 260 18.37 -14.35 -21.70
N HIS A 261 19.05 -13.68 -20.77
CA HIS A 261 20.10 -12.69 -21.05
C HIS A 261 19.68 -11.53 -21.98
N GLY A 262 18.39 -11.18 -22.06
CA GLY A 262 17.90 -10.11 -22.93
C GLY A 262 18.57 -8.74 -22.68
N GLU A 263 18.90 -8.43 -21.43
CA GLU A 263 19.66 -7.22 -21.05
C GLU A 263 21.04 -7.16 -21.73
N ALA A 264 21.75 -8.30 -21.81
CA ALA A 264 23.07 -8.37 -22.45
C ALA A 264 22.95 -8.23 -23.97
N LEU A 265 21.92 -8.84 -24.58
CA LEU A 265 21.65 -8.67 -26.01
C LEU A 265 21.36 -7.21 -26.36
N LEU A 266 20.50 -6.54 -25.59
CA LEU A 266 20.19 -5.13 -25.76
C LEU A 266 21.43 -4.25 -25.58
N PHE A 267 22.27 -4.55 -24.59
CA PHE A 267 23.54 -3.87 -24.38
C PHE A 267 24.46 -4.02 -25.60
N CYS A 268 24.64 -5.23 -26.11
CA CYS A 268 25.46 -5.49 -27.30
C CYS A 268 24.94 -4.74 -28.53
N ILE A 269 23.62 -4.72 -28.75
CA ILE A 269 22.98 -4.00 -29.87
C ILE A 269 23.21 -2.49 -29.73
N CYS A 270 22.97 -1.91 -28.55
CA CYS A 270 23.20 -0.49 -28.29
C CYS A 270 24.68 -0.10 -28.46
N CYS A 271 25.61 -0.92 -27.96
CA CYS A 271 27.05 -0.70 -28.14
C CYS A 271 27.45 -0.76 -29.62
N ALA A 272 26.96 -1.74 -30.37
CA ALA A 272 27.20 -1.83 -31.80
C ALA A 272 26.67 -0.61 -32.55
N GLN A 273 25.50 -0.07 -32.17
CA GLN A 273 24.94 1.15 -32.75
C GLN A 273 25.81 2.38 -32.48
N ILE A 274 26.33 2.55 -31.26
CA ILE A 274 27.20 3.67 -30.90
C ILE A 274 28.53 3.59 -31.68
N VAL A 275 29.13 2.39 -31.74
CA VAL A 275 30.37 2.16 -32.50
C VAL A 275 30.16 2.41 -33.99
N HIS A 276 29.05 1.92 -34.56
CA HIS A 276 28.69 2.20 -35.94
C HIS A 276 28.49 3.70 -36.20
N ALA A 277 27.82 4.42 -35.30
CA ALA A 277 27.66 5.87 -35.41
C ALA A 277 29.02 6.59 -35.38
N LEU A 278 29.93 6.17 -34.50
CA LEU A 278 31.26 6.75 -34.39
C LEU A 278 32.08 6.59 -35.68
N PHE A 279 32.05 5.40 -36.31
CA PHE A 279 32.81 5.14 -37.52
C PHE A 279 32.17 5.68 -38.80
N CYS A 280 30.84 5.56 -38.94
CA CYS A 280 30.16 5.85 -40.19
C CYS A 280 29.52 7.24 -40.24
N ARG A 281 29.13 7.83 -39.09
CA ARG A 281 28.43 9.14 -39.00
C ARG A 281 28.69 9.86 -37.67
N PRO A 282 29.92 10.35 -37.42
CA PRO A 282 30.28 10.98 -36.15
C PRO A 282 29.42 12.22 -35.84
N ASP A 283 28.94 12.95 -36.85
CA ASP A 283 28.10 14.14 -36.68
C ASP A 283 26.75 13.87 -35.97
N THR A 284 26.34 12.61 -35.88
CA THR A 284 25.09 12.20 -35.21
C THR A 284 25.24 11.99 -33.71
N LEU A 285 26.48 11.93 -33.20
CA LEU A 285 26.74 11.74 -31.78
C LEU A 285 26.53 13.04 -31.02
N ALA A 286 26.03 12.93 -29.79
CA ALA A 286 25.92 14.08 -28.92
C ALA A 286 27.32 14.62 -28.59
N ARG A 287 27.47 15.94 -28.56
CA ARG A 287 28.73 16.64 -28.22
C ARG A 287 29.39 16.15 -26.93
N SER A 288 28.62 15.57 -26.01
CA SER A 288 29.14 14.94 -24.78
C SER A 288 30.08 13.76 -25.02
N TYR A 289 29.99 13.09 -26.18
CA TYR A 289 30.88 12.00 -26.57
C TYR A 289 32.22 12.50 -27.14
N GLU A 290 32.29 13.77 -27.56
CA GLU A 290 33.50 14.39 -28.10
C GLU A 290 34.36 15.04 -27.00
N ILE A 291 33.74 15.45 -25.88
CA ILE A 291 34.38 16.22 -24.80
C ILE A 291 34.92 15.28 -23.70
N TRP A 292 35.34 14.06 -24.04
CA TRP A 292 35.87 13.10 -23.07
C TRP A 292 37.37 13.29 -22.83
#